data_AF-A0A2R6DUR6-F1
#
_entry.id   AF-A0A2R6DUR6-F1
#
_cell.length_a   1.000
_cell.length_b   1.000
_cell.length_c   1.000
_cell.angle_alpha   90.00
_cell.angle_beta   90.00
_cell.angle_gamma   90.00
#
_symmetry.space_group_name_H-M   'P 1'
#
loop_
_entity.id
_entity.type
_entity.pdbx_description
1 polymer ?
#
loop_
_entity_poly.entity_id
_entity_poly.type
_entity_poly.pdbx_seq_one_letter_code
_entity_poly.pdbx_strand_id
1 'polypeptide(L)'
;GSMAFTARQESLQPPADSTDVISVIEGVLDAEEDAISTYRDLIDAAEEADDPVTEDLAVTILADEEAHRTEFRGFQKEYKTD
;
A
#
# COMPACT_ATOMS: atom_id res chain seq x y z
N GLY A 1 25.00 2.38 5.86
CA GLY A 1 25.37 2.91 4.53
C GLY A 1 24.66 2.11 3.46
N SER A 2 24.33 2.73 2.33
CA SER A 2 23.51 2.14 1.26
C SER A 2 24.03 0.80 0.69
N MET A 3 25.31 0.47 0.90
CA MET A 3 25.92 -0.79 0.50
C MET A 3 25.31 -2.04 1.16
N ALA A 4 24.55 -1.89 2.25
CA ALA A 4 23.83 -3.00 2.92
C ALA A 4 22.32 -3.02 2.61
N PHE A 5 21.85 -2.14 1.73
CA PHE A 5 20.44 -2.08 1.39
C PHE A 5 20.03 -3.29 0.54
N THR A 6 19.00 -4.00 0.97
CA THR A 6 18.34 -5.06 0.20
C THR A 6 16.89 -4.64 0.02
N ALA A 7 16.47 -4.43 -1.22
CA ALA A 7 15.07 -4.17 -1.53
C ALA A 7 14.24 -5.42 -1.19
N ARG A 8 13.12 -5.24 -0.48
CA ARG A 8 12.22 -6.34 -0.07
C ARG A 8 10.85 -6.29 -0.74
N GLN A 9 10.57 -5.21 -1.49
CA GLN A 9 9.31 -5.01 -2.21
C GLN A 9 9.40 -5.69 -3.59
N GLU A 10 9.49 -7.01 -3.59
CA GLU A 10 9.57 -7.81 -4.83
C GLU A 10 8.28 -7.73 -5.64
N SER A 11 7.11 -7.66 -4.98
CA SER A 11 5.79 -7.53 -5.61
C SER A 11 5.59 -6.20 -6.35
N LEU A 12 6.38 -5.17 -6.04
CA LEU A 12 6.33 -3.87 -6.71
C LEU A 12 7.24 -3.78 -7.93
N GLN A 13 8.00 -4.84 -8.24
CA GLN A 13 8.78 -4.85 -9.48
C GLN A 13 7.84 -4.95 -10.67
N PRO A 14 8.02 -4.12 -11.71
CA PRO A 14 7.19 -4.20 -12.90
C PRO A 14 7.35 -5.59 -13.55
N PRO A 15 6.25 -6.20 -14.03
CA PRO A 15 6.30 -7.50 -14.67
C PRO A 15 7.13 -7.46 -15.96
N ALA A 16 7.71 -8.60 -16.32
CA ALA A 16 8.50 -8.72 -17.56
C ALA A 16 7.66 -8.47 -18.81
N ASP A 17 6.39 -8.90 -18.79
CA ASP A 17 5.38 -8.50 -19.76
C ASP A 17 4.68 -7.23 -19.26
N SER A 18 4.92 -6.12 -19.93
CA SER A 18 4.30 -4.83 -19.58
C SER A 18 2.77 -4.80 -19.74
N THR A 19 2.19 -5.82 -20.38
CA THR A 19 0.73 -5.98 -20.54
C THR A 19 0.09 -6.88 -19.50
N ASP A 20 0.88 -7.47 -18.61
CA ASP A 20 0.38 -8.23 -17.46
C ASP A 20 -0.17 -7.29 -16.37
N VAL A 21 -1.33 -6.71 -16.68
CA VAL A 21 -2.06 -5.80 -15.78
C VAL A 21 -2.55 -6.50 -14.52
N ILE A 22 -2.78 -7.83 -14.55
CA ILE A 22 -3.21 -8.58 -13.36
C ILE A 22 -2.08 -8.59 -12.32
N SER A 23 -0.84 -8.90 -12.72
CA SER A 23 0.30 -8.86 -11.80
C SER A 23 0.54 -7.46 -11.22
N VAL A 24 0.33 -6.40 -12.00
CA VAL A 24 0.41 -5.01 -11.50
C VAL A 24 -0.69 -4.73 -10.47
N ILE A 25 -1.94 -5.13 -10.75
CA ILE A 25 -3.05 -4.95 -9.81
C ILE A 25 -2.78 -5.68 -8.49
N GLU A 26 -2.26 -6.91 -8.55
CA GLU A 26 -1.93 -7.70 -7.36
C GLU A 26 -0.77 -7.07 -6.58
N GLY A 27 0.28 -6.58 -7.26
CA GLY A 27 1.38 -5.87 -6.62
C GLY A 27 0.95 -4.58 -5.91
N VAL A 28 0.02 -3.81 -6.50
CA VAL A 28 -0.56 -2.62 -5.84
C VAL A 28 -1.37 -3.04 -4.63
N LEU A 29 -2.23 -4.05 -4.73
CA LEU A 29 -3.03 -4.51 -3.59
C LEU A 29 -2.16 -4.96 -2.39
N ASP A 30 -1.03 -5.62 -2.65
CA ASP A 30 -0.08 -5.98 -1.62
C ASP A 30 0.54 -4.73 -0.96
N ALA A 31 0.93 -3.73 -1.77
CA ALA A 31 1.45 -2.46 -1.26
C ALA A 31 0.42 -1.66 -0.44
N GLU A 32 -0.83 -1.60 -0.88
CA GLU A 32 -1.90 -0.92 -0.15
C GLU A 32 -2.16 -1.59 1.21
N GLU A 33 -2.12 -2.93 1.29
CA GLU A 33 -2.29 -3.62 2.57
C GLU A 33 -1.12 -3.37 3.53
N ASP A 34 0.12 -3.34 3.01
CA ASP A 34 1.31 -2.97 3.79
C ASP A 34 1.24 -1.50 4.27
N ALA A 35 0.78 -0.58 3.42
CA ALA A 35 0.62 0.83 3.76
C ALA A 35 -0.47 1.03 4.82
N ILE A 36 -1.62 0.37 4.68
CA ILE A 36 -2.71 0.37 5.67
C ILE A 36 -2.21 -0.12 7.03
N SER A 37 -1.44 -1.21 7.07
CA SER A 37 -0.84 -1.70 8.32
C SER A 37 0.11 -0.66 8.91
N THR A 38 0.97 -0.07 8.07
CA THR A 38 1.95 0.94 8.48
C THR A 38 1.28 2.18 9.08
N TYR A 39 0.21 2.68 8.46
CA TYR A 39 -0.48 3.87 8.97
C TYR A 39 -1.29 3.59 10.23
N ARG A 40 -1.83 2.38 10.42
CA ARG A 40 -2.42 1.98 11.71
C ARG A 40 -1.38 1.99 12.83
N ASP A 41 -0.22 1.38 12.59
CA ASP A 41 0.88 1.38 13.57
C ASP A 41 1.39 2.82 13.86
N LEU A 42 1.39 3.70 12.85
CA LEU A 42 1.79 5.09 13.00
C LEU A 42 0.78 5.92 13.80
N ILE A 43 -0.52 5.67 13.63
CA ILE A 43 -1.57 6.30 14.44
C ILE A 43 -1.37 5.93 15.90
N ASP A 44 -1.21 4.65 16.23
CA ASP A 44 -0.97 4.18 17.60
C ASP A 44 0.28 4.84 18.20
N ALA A 45 1.36 4.95 17.42
CA ALA A 45 2.59 5.60 17.86
C ALA A 45 2.45 7.12 18.07
N ALA A 46 1.64 7.80 17.25
CA ALA A 46 1.36 9.23 17.39
C ALA A 46 0.49 9.53 18.61
N GLU A 47 -0.52 8.68 18.87
CA GLU A 47 -1.34 8.74 20.08
C GLU A 47 -0.49 8.55 21.35
N GLU A 48 0.42 7.55 21.37
CA GLU A 48 1.34 7.33 22.50
C GLU A 48 2.27 8.53 22.75
N ALA A 49 2.64 9.25 21.69
CA ALA A 49 3.52 10.40 21.73
C ALA A 49 2.82 11.74 22.04
N ASP A 50 1.49 11.76 22.15
CA ASP A 50 0.68 13.00 22.26
C ASP A 50 0.96 13.97 21.08
N ASP A 51 1.08 13.41 19.85
CA ASP A 51 1.31 14.15 18.60
C ASP A 51 0.06 14.14 17.68
N PRO A 52 -0.91 15.03 17.94
CA PRO A 52 -2.19 15.01 17.22
C PRO A 52 -2.08 15.44 15.75
N VAL A 53 -0.99 16.13 15.36
CA VAL A 53 -0.81 16.55 13.97
C VAL A 53 -0.33 15.38 13.12
N THR A 54 0.58 14.56 13.66
CA THR A 54 1.02 13.34 12.98
C THR A 54 -0.10 12.30 12.94
N GLU A 55 -0.89 12.17 14.02
CA GLU A 55 -2.07 11.30 14.06
C GLU A 55 -3.07 11.68 12.94
N ASP A 56 -3.49 12.93 12.86
CA ASP A 56 -4.46 13.42 11.86
C ASP A 56 -3.97 13.18 10.41
N LEU A 57 -2.68 13.40 10.17
CA LEU A 57 -2.07 13.10 8.88
C LEU A 57 -2.09 11.60 8.57
N ALA A 58 -1.74 10.75 9.54
CA ALA A 58 -1.74 9.30 9.37
C ALA A 58 -3.16 8.76 9.13
N VAL A 59 -4.17 9.29 9.84
CA VAL A 59 -5.60 8.97 9.61
C VAL A 59 -6.04 9.38 8.21
N THR A 60 -5.65 10.59 7.77
CA THR A 60 -5.98 11.07 6.42
C THR A 60 -5.42 10.14 5.35
N ILE A 61 -4.14 9.76 5.47
CA ILE A 61 -3.51 8.89 4.46
C ILE A 61 -4.09 7.47 4.55
N LEU A 62 -4.37 6.93 5.74
CA LEU A 62 -5.03 5.63 5.91
C LEU A 62 -6.35 5.57 5.14
N ALA A 63 -7.15 6.65 5.17
CA ALA A 63 -8.40 6.71 4.43
C ALA A 63 -8.19 6.65 2.90
N ASP A 64 -7.14 7.29 2.39
CA ASP A 64 -6.76 7.23 0.98
C ASP A 64 -6.35 5.81 0.57
N GLU A 65 -5.50 5.13 1.36
CA GLU A 65 -5.05 3.76 1.04
C GLU A 65 -6.22 2.74 1.10
N GLU A 66 -7.16 2.90 2.03
CA GLU A 66 -8.38 2.06 2.07
C GLU A 66 -9.27 2.29 0.83
N ALA A 67 -9.32 3.52 0.30
CA ALA A 67 -10.00 3.84 -0.94
C ALA A 67 -9.28 3.24 -2.16
N HIS A 68 -7.96 3.39 -2.25
CA HIS A 68 -7.13 2.78 -3.30
C HIS A 68 -7.28 1.26 -3.32
N ARG A 69 -7.18 0.60 -2.16
CA ARG A 69 -7.39 -0.85 -2.06
C ARG A 69 -8.77 -1.26 -2.58
N THR A 70 -9.81 -0.49 -2.24
CA THR A 70 -11.18 -0.77 -2.71
C THR A 70 -11.31 -0.63 -4.22
N GLU A 71 -10.71 0.40 -4.80
CA GLU A 71 -10.68 0.62 -6.26
C GLU A 71 -9.95 -0.54 -6.98
N PHE A 72 -8.75 -0.90 -6.52
CA PHE A 72 -7.97 -1.98 -7.13
C PHE A 72 -8.61 -3.36 -6.97
N ARG A 73 -9.36 -3.61 -5.88
CA ARG A 73 -10.21 -4.81 -5.76
C ARG A 73 -11.31 -4.83 -6.82
N GLY A 74 -11.84 -3.67 -7.19
CA GLY A 74 -12.76 -3.49 -8.32
C GLY A 74 -12.12 -3.92 -9.64
N PHE A 75 -10.94 -3.38 -9.96
CA PHE A 75 -10.19 -3.76 -11.17
C PHE A 75 -9.85 -5.25 -11.18
N GLN A 76 -9.35 -5.79 -10.07
CA GLN A 76 -9.03 -7.22 -9.96
C GLN A 76 -10.22 -8.10 -10.32
N LYS A 77 -11.44 -7.71 -9.92
CA LYS A 77 -12.66 -8.47 -10.24
C LYS A 77 -13.02 -8.37 -11.72
N GLU A 78 -12.90 -7.19 -12.32
CA GLU A 78 -13.16 -6.96 -13.75
C GLU A 78 -12.20 -7.80 -14.62
N TYR A 79 -10.90 -7.65 -14.43
CA TYR A 79 -9.88 -8.32 -15.24
C TYR A 79 -9.75 -9.84 -15.00
N LYS A 80 -10.26 -10.37 -13.87
CA LYS A 80 -10.36 -11.83 -13.66
C LYS A 80 -11.60 -12.45 -14.30
N THR A 81 -12.56 -11.64 -14.73
CA THR A 81 -13.79 -12.12 -15.38
C THR A 81 -13.68 -12.13 -16.91
N ASP A 82 -12.74 -11.37 -17.48
CA ASP A 82 -12.33 -11.42 -18.89
C ASP A 82 -11.39 -12.59 -19.19
#